data_AF-A0A522ZUP4-F1
#
_entry.id   AF-A0A522ZUP4-F1
#
_cell.length_a   1.000
_cell.length_b   1.000
_cell.length_c   1.000
_cell.angle_alpha   90.00
_cell.angle_beta   90.00
_cell.angle_gamma   90.00
#
_symmetry.space_group_name_H-M   'P 1'
#
loop_
_entity.id
_entity.type
_entity.pdbx_description
1 polymer ?
#
loop_
_entity_poly.entity_id
_entity_poly.type
_entity_poly.pdbx_seq_one_letter_code
_entity_poly.pdbx_strand_id
1 'polypeptide(L)'
;MYLPHEAVPGIADPARRITLKTLGIAGIGIGIGCGLAMPALAANAPDWPADAFSKKNEADALKALYGKAVESSDKISLEAPEIAENGAVVPVSVSATLPNVTSIAFLVADNPFTLAAVYRIPPGTQAAVDCRLKMGKTSKVIAVVESGGKLYSAAKDVKVTLGGCGG
;
A
#
# COMPACT_ATOMS: atom_id res chain seq x y z
N MET A 1 -74.52 -3.37 0.43
CA MET A 1 -74.33 -2.27 -0.54
C MET A 1 -73.06 -1.54 -0.14
N TYR A 2 -71.94 -1.86 -0.78
CA TYR A 2 -70.59 -1.39 -0.45
C TYR A 2 -70.32 -0.14 -1.30
N LEU A 3 -70.05 1.01 -0.69
CA LEU A 3 -69.66 2.25 -1.38
C LEU A 3 -68.15 2.51 -1.19
N PRO A 4 -67.44 2.98 -2.22
CA PRO A 4 -65.98 3.02 -2.26
C PRO A 4 -65.36 4.16 -1.42
N HIS A 5 -64.23 3.85 -0.78
CA HIS A 5 -63.32 4.79 -0.13
C HIS A 5 -62.59 5.64 -1.20
N GLU A 6 -62.93 6.91 -1.30
CA GLU A 6 -62.18 7.89 -2.11
C GLU A 6 -60.85 8.26 -1.42
N ALA A 7 -59.77 8.22 -2.20
CA ALA A 7 -58.42 8.56 -1.78
C ALA A 7 -58.27 10.06 -1.53
N VAL A 8 -57.74 10.43 -0.38
CA VAL A 8 -57.35 11.82 -0.07
C VAL A 8 -56.14 12.20 -0.91
N PRO A 9 -56.22 13.20 -1.82
CA PRO A 9 -55.08 13.61 -2.64
C PRO A 9 -54.04 14.34 -1.79
N GLY A 10 -52.79 13.90 -1.90
CA GLY A 10 -51.65 14.51 -1.20
C GLY A 10 -51.39 15.93 -1.68
N ILE A 11 -51.72 16.91 -0.83
CA ILE A 11 -51.35 18.31 -1.02
C ILE A 11 -49.82 18.39 -0.91
N ALA A 12 -49.14 18.59 -2.03
CA ALA A 12 -47.73 18.92 -2.05
C ALA A 12 -47.55 20.32 -1.43
N ASP A 13 -47.20 20.36 -0.14
CA ASP A 13 -46.96 21.60 0.58
C ASP A 13 -45.75 22.36 -0.01
N PRO A 14 -45.96 23.54 -0.63
CA PRO A 14 -44.89 24.32 -1.24
C PRO A 14 -43.83 24.77 -0.20
N ALA A 15 -44.19 24.87 1.09
CA ALA A 15 -43.25 25.17 2.16
C ALA A 15 -42.25 24.04 2.37
N ARG A 16 -42.66 22.77 2.26
CA ARG A 16 -41.75 21.61 2.31
C ARG A 16 -40.74 21.63 1.17
N ARG A 17 -41.20 21.97 -0.03
CA ARG A 17 -40.34 22.04 -1.23
C ARG A 17 -39.33 23.19 -1.14
N ILE A 18 -39.72 24.33 -0.57
CA ILE A 18 -38.82 25.46 -0.36
C ILE A 18 -37.79 25.11 0.72
N THR A 19 -38.19 24.53 1.84
CA THR A 19 -37.25 24.11 2.91
C THR A 19 -36.20 23.11 2.41
N LEU A 20 -36.59 22.10 1.63
CA LEU A 20 -35.66 21.13 1.04
C LEU A 20 -34.69 21.76 0.02
N LYS A 21 -35.17 22.71 -0.79
CA LYS A 21 -34.31 23.45 -1.74
C LYS A 21 -33.34 24.40 -1.03
N THR A 22 -33.76 25.01 0.08
CA THR A 22 -32.94 25.97 0.82
C THR A 22 -31.87 25.26 1.67
N LEU A 23 -32.20 24.10 2.26
CA LEU A 23 -31.24 23.25 2.97
C LEU A 23 -30.22 22.57 2.03
N GLY A 24 -30.62 22.24 0.80
CA GLY A 24 -29.70 21.69 -0.21
C GLY A 24 -28.57 22.65 -0.62
N ILE A 25 -28.80 23.96 -0.54
CA ILE A 25 -27.79 24.98 -0.88
C ILE A 25 -26.93 25.34 0.35
N ALA A 26 -27.49 25.33 1.56
CA ALA A 26 -26.72 25.53 2.79
C ALA A 26 -25.77 24.36 3.14
N GLY A 27 -26.07 23.14 2.68
CA GLY A 27 -25.20 21.96 2.87
C GLY A 27 -23.97 21.90 1.95
N ILE A 28 -23.93 22.68 0.87
CA ILE A 28 -22.80 22.69 -0.08
C ILE A 28 -21.71 23.69 0.37
N GLY A 29 -22.05 24.69 1.18
CA GLY A 29 -21.13 25.75 1.60
C GLY A 29 -20.09 25.36 2.66
N ILE A 30 -20.28 24.26 3.40
CA ILE A 30 -19.35 23.81 4.46
C ILE A 30 -18.55 22.55 4.02
N GLY A 31 -18.89 21.94 2.87
CA GLY A 31 -18.16 20.81 2.29
C GLY A 31 -16.95 21.18 1.43
N ILE A 32 -16.83 22.45 1.00
CA ILE A 32 -15.76 22.89 0.08
C ILE A 32 -14.51 23.39 0.85
N GLY A 33 -14.64 23.76 2.12
CA GLY A 33 -13.54 24.34 2.91
C GLY A 33 -12.53 23.33 3.47
N CYS A 34 -12.91 22.07 3.69
CA CYS A 34 -12.03 21.07 4.34
C CYS A 34 -11.95 19.71 3.63
N GLY A 35 -12.76 19.45 2.60
CA GLY A 35 -12.81 18.14 1.94
C GLY A 35 -12.07 18.03 0.60
N LEU A 36 -11.89 19.14 -0.12
CA LEU A 36 -11.32 19.17 -1.48
C LEU A 36 -9.94 19.82 -1.58
N ALA A 37 -9.41 20.31 -0.46
CA ALA A 37 -8.10 20.95 -0.36
C ALA A 37 -7.15 20.22 0.61
N MET A 38 -7.24 18.89 0.65
CA MET A 38 -6.05 18.08 0.94
C MET A 38 -5.40 17.77 -0.41
N PRO A 39 -4.57 18.65 -1.01
CA PRO A 39 -3.59 18.14 -1.95
C PRO A 39 -2.81 17.08 -1.16
N ALA A 40 -2.79 15.86 -1.70
CA ALA A 40 -2.20 14.69 -1.08
C ALA A 40 -0.94 15.05 -0.26
N LEU A 41 -1.07 15.14 1.08
CA LEU A 41 0.11 15.21 1.96
C LEU A 41 1.03 13.98 1.76
N ALA A 42 0.53 12.93 1.09
CA ALA A 42 1.29 11.77 0.66
C ALA A 42 2.24 12.03 -0.53
N ALA A 43 1.98 13.03 -1.38
CA ALA A 43 2.81 13.27 -2.57
C ALA A 43 4.18 13.89 -2.24
N ASN A 44 4.30 14.54 -1.08
CA ASN A 44 5.50 15.25 -0.62
C ASN A 44 5.97 14.75 0.75
N ALA A 45 5.85 13.45 1.04
CA ALA A 45 6.50 12.90 2.22
C ALA A 45 8.02 13.02 2.05
N PRO A 46 8.74 13.80 2.90
CA PRO A 46 10.16 14.08 2.71
C PRO A 46 11.06 12.84 2.73
N ASP A 47 10.54 11.71 3.23
CA ASP A 47 11.21 10.44 3.36
C ASP A 47 10.77 9.37 2.33
N TRP A 48 9.94 9.74 1.34
CA TRP A 48 9.47 8.84 0.30
C TRP A 48 10.53 8.63 -0.78
N PRO A 49 10.95 7.37 -1.06
CA PRO A 49 11.96 7.09 -2.08
C PRO A 49 11.36 7.09 -3.50
N ALA A 50 10.97 8.26 -4.00
CA ALA A 50 10.31 8.43 -5.31
C ALA A 50 11.14 7.87 -6.47
N ASP A 51 12.45 8.13 -6.45
CA ASP A 51 13.37 7.69 -7.49
C ASP A 51 13.52 6.18 -7.53
N ALA A 52 13.59 5.53 -6.37
CA ALA A 52 13.73 4.08 -6.29
C ALA A 52 12.42 3.35 -6.58
N PHE A 53 11.28 3.93 -6.16
CA PHE A 53 9.97 3.40 -6.47
C PHE A 53 9.70 3.39 -7.99
N SER A 54 10.20 4.39 -8.70
CA SER A 54 10.02 4.52 -10.14
C SER A 54 10.91 3.58 -10.98
N LYS A 55 11.87 2.88 -10.36
CA LYS A 55 12.73 1.93 -11.07
C LYS A 55 12.01 0.60 -11.30
N LYS A 56 12.24 0.05 -12.49
CA LYS A 56 11.71 -1.25 -12.94
C LYS A 56 12.76 -2.37 -12.87
N ASN A 57 13.96 -2.05 -12.38
CA ASN A 57 15.09 -2.95 -12.31
C ASN A 57 15.60 -2.97 -10.87
N GLU A 58 15.88 -4.17 -10.37
CA GLU A 58 16.34 -4.42 -9.00
C GLU A 58 17.63 -3.65 -8.70
N ALA A 59 18.64 -3.79 -9.55
CA ALA A 59 19.95 -3.17 -9.33
C ALA A 59 19.85 -1.64 -9.27
N ASP A 60 18.97 -1.05 -10.09
CA ASP A 60 18.76 0.40 -10.13
C ASP A 60 17.92 0.88 -8.94
N ALA A 61 16.93 0.09 -8.50
CA ALA A 61 16.13 0.37 -7.31
C ALA A 61 16.99 0.34 -6.05
N LEU A 62 17.87 -0.66 -5.91
CA LEU A 62 18.79 -0.78 -4.77
C LEU A 62 19.84 0.33 -4.73
N LYS A 63 20.39 0.68 -5.89
CA LYS A 63 21.28 1.85 -6.01
C LYS A 63 20.57 3.14 -5.64
N ALA A 64 19.32 3.32 -6.07
CA ALA A 64 18.54 4.50 -5.74
C ALA A 64 18.10 4.57 -4.27
N LEU A 65 17.87 3.42 -3.61
CA LEU A 65 17.49 3.36 -2.19
C LEU A 65 18.65 3.57 -1.24
N TYR A 66 19.75 2.85 -1.47
CA TYR A 66 20.82 2.75 -0.49
C TYR A 66 22.19 3.15 -1.04
N GLY A 67 22.38 3.15 -2.35
CA GLY A 67 23.65 3.54 -2.99
C GLY A 67 24.86 2.67 -2.65
N LYS A 68 24.66 1.52 -2.00
CA LYS A 68 25.73 0.62 -1.51
C LYS A 68 25.59 -0.77 -2.14
N ALA A 69 26.69 -1.52 -2.11
CA ALA A 69 26.69 -2.93 -2.50
C ALA A 69 25.88 -3.76 -1.49
N VAL A 70 25.14 -4.73 -2.01
CA VAL A 70 24.32 -5.66 -1.22
C VAL A 70 25.04 -7.00 -1.14
N GLU A 71 25.16 -7.55 0.06
CA GLU A 71 25.75 -8.86 0.30
C GLU A 71 24.64 -9.87 0.62
N SER A 72 24.69 -11.08 0.06
CA SER A 72 23.79 -12.15 0.48
C SER A 72 24.13 -12.58 1.92
N SER A 73 23.11 -12.81 2.76
CA SER A 73 23.34 -13.26 4.14
C SER A 73 22.34 -14.31 4.59
N ASP A 74 22.85 -15.37 5.20
CA ASP A 74 22.03 -16.44 5.80
C ASP A 74 21.42 -16.04 7.15
N LYS A 75 21.71 -14.83 7.64
CA LYS A 75 21.18 -14.29 8.91
C LYS A 75 19.82 -13.59 8.75
N ILE A 76 19.29 -13.58 7.53
CA ILE A 76 17.96 -13.08 7.20
C ILE A 76 17.08 -14.28 6.83
N SER A 77 16.03 -14.50 7.60
CA SER A 77 14.98 -15.46 7.23
C SER A 77 13.89 -14.74 6.44
N LEU A 78 13.70 -15.16 5.19
CA LEU A 78 12.63 -14.69 4.31
C LEU A 78 11.62 -15.84 4.13
N GLU A 79 10.45 -15.66 4.73
CA GLU A 79 9.33 -16.57 4.59
C GLU A 79 8.32 -15.98 3.59
N ALA A 80 8.15 -16.70 2.49
CA ALA A 80 7.11 -16.45 1.50
C ALA A 80 6.54 -17.81 1.04
N PRO A 81 5.26 -17.87 0.64
CA PRO A 81 4.67 -19.09 0.09
C PRO A 81 5.35 -19.45 -1.24
N GLU A 82 5.50 -20.74 -1.54
CA GLU A 82 6.03 -21.16 -2.85
C GLU A 82 5.02 -20.87 -3.97
N ILE A 83 3.72 -20.99 -3.66
CA ILE A 83 2.61 -20.74 -4.57
C ILE A 83 1.64 -19.77 -3.91
N ALA A 84 1.42 -18.62 -4.55
CA ALA A 84 0.42 -17.63 -4.20
C ALA A 84 -0.82 -17.80 -5.10
N GLU A 85 -1.91 -18.29 -4.51
CA GLU A 85 -3.20 -18.41 -5.20
C GLU A 85 -3.83 -17.05 -5.52
N ASN A 86 -3.56 -16.06 -4.67
CA ASN A 86 -4.04 -14.70 -4.83
C ASN A 86 -2.87 -13.72 -4.84
N GLY A 87 -2.48 -13.28 -6.03
CA GLY A 87 -1.43 -12.28 -6.21
C GLY A 87 -1.79 -10.90 -5.63
N ALA A 88 -3.05 -10.63 -5.30
CA ALA A 88 -3.42 -9.33 -4.70
C ALA A 88 -3.01 -9.25 -3.23
N VAL A 89 -2.78 -10.40 -2.58
CA VAL A 89 -2.46 -10.49 -1.15
C VAL A 89 -1.52 -11.66 -0.91
N VAL A 90 -0.21 -11.44 -1.11
CA VAL A 90 0.82 -12.44 -0.83
C VAL A 90 1.46 -12.14 0.53
N PRO A 91 1.30 -13.01 1.54
CA PRO A 91 1.95 -12.83 2.83
C PRO A 91 3.46 -13.08 2.69
N VAL A 92 4.27 -12.13 3.18
CA VAL A 92 5.72 -12.24 3.23
C VAL A 92 6.19 -11.75 4.59
N SER A 93 7.05 -12.54 5.21
CA SER A 93 7.61 -12.28 6.52
C SER A 93 9.13 -12.29 6.44
N VAL A 94 9.76 -11.28 7.02
CA VAL A 94 11.21 -11.18 7.12
C VAL A 94 11.58 -11.05 8.58
N SER A 95 12.53 -11.87 9.02
CA SER A 95 13.19 -11.70 10.32
C SER A 95 14.70 -11.70 10.13
N ALA A 96 15.38 -10.79 10.82
CA ALA A 96 16.83 -10.69 10.80
C ALA A 96 17.38 -10.84 12.22
N THR A 97 18.36 -11.74 12.39
CA THR A 97 19.07 -11.93 13.68
C THR A 97 20.30 -11.00 13.78
N LEU A 98 20.37 -9.99 12.91
CA LEU A 98 21.46 -9.03 12.86
C LEU A 98 21.28 -7.94 13.93
N PRO A 99 22.37 -7.46 14.57
CA PRO A 99 22.29 -6.34 15.49
C PRO A 99 22.09 -5.01 14.73
N ASN A 100 21.46 -4.02 15.35
CA ASN A 100 21.35 -2.64 14.82
C ASN A 100 20.76 -2.57 13.41
N VAL A 101 19.64 -3.26 13.16
CA VAL A 101 18.87 -3.11 11.93
C VAL A 101 18.19 -1.75 11.92
N THR A 102 18.36 -1.02 10.83
CA THR A 102 17.85 0.36 10.66
C THR A 102 16.80 0.47 9.56
N SER A 103 16.86 -0.43 8.57
CA SER A 103 15.90 -0.46 7.46
C SER A 103 15.68 -1.88 6.95
N ILE A 104 14.44 -2.18 6.53
CA ILE A 104 14.07 -3.40 5.81
C ILE A 104 13.27 -2.98 4.58
N ALA A 105 13.74 -3.35 3.40
CA ALA A 105 13.06 -3.12 2.13
C ALA A 105 12.66 -4.44 1.48
N PHE A 106 11.53 -4.42 0.80
CA PHE A 106 11.02 -5.53 0.00
C PHE A 106 10.98 -5.13 -1.46
N LEU A 107 11.57 -5.96 -2.32
CA LEU A 107 11.59 -5.78 -3.75
C LEU A 107 10.95 -6.99 -4.45
N VAL A 108 10.23 -6.73 -5.53
CA VAL A 108 9.60 -7.74 -6.39
C VAL A 108 10.06 -7.47 -7.81
N ALA A 109 11.01 -8.28 -8.30
CA ALA A 109 11.78 -8.00 -9.51
C ALA A 109 10.93 -7.71 -10.75
N ASP A 110 9.85 -8.46 -10.93
CA ASP A 110 9.02 -8.45 -12.15
C ASP A 110 7.76 -7.57 -12.05
N ASN A 111 7.53 -6.91 -10.92
CA ASN A 111 6.36 -6.07 -10.75
C ASN A 111 6.57 -4.71 -11.47
N PRO A 112 5.50 -4.00 -11.89
CA PRO A 112 5.64 -2.69 -12.55
C PRO A 112 6.44 -1.68 -11.71
N PHE A 113 6.32 -1.79 -10.39
CA PHE A 113 7.15 -1.10 -9.41
C PHE A 113 7.97 -2.15 -8.65
N THR A 114 9.29 -2.12 -8.82
CA THR A 114 10.17 -3.13 -8.22
C THR A 114 10.23 -2.99 -6.71
N LEU A 115 10.15 -1.76 -6.18
CA LEU A 115 10.09 -1.51 -4.74
C LEU A 115 8.67 -1.71 -4.23
N ALA A 116 8.46 -2.70 -3.37
CA ALA A 116 7.15 -2.99 -2.79
C ALA A 116 6.93 -2.24 -1.46
N ALA A 117 7.94 -2.22 -0.58
CA ALA A 117 7.84 -1.55 0.71
C ALA A 117 9.23 -1.22 1.28
N VAL A 118 9.29 -0.19 2.13
CA VAL A 118 10.48 0.15 2.93
C VAL A 118 10.02 0.47 4.34
N TYR A 119 10.63 -0.19 5.31
CA TYR A 119 10.38 -0.06 6.73
C TYR A 119 11.63 0.50 7.40
N ARG A 120 11.52 1.69 7.99
CA ARG A 120 12.56 2.25 8.85
C ARG A 120 12.34 1.72 10.27
N ILE A 121 13.34 1.03 10.81
CA ILE A 121 13.26 0.39 12.13
C ILE A 121 14.04 1.25 13.13
N PRO A 122 13.37 1.84 14.13
CA PRO A 122 14.07 2.62 15.15
C PRO A 122 14.86 1.69 16.11
N PRO A 123 15.96 2.19 16.70
CA PRO A 123 16.77 1.42 17.62
C PRO A 123 15.96 0.80 18.77
N GLY A 124 16.27 -0.44 19.14
CA GLY A 124 15.56 -1.17 20.20
C GLY A 124 14.30 -1.92 19.74
N THR A 125 13.95 -1.86 18.44
CA THR A 125 12.86 -2.63 17.85
C THR A 125 13.37 -3.96 17.29
N GLN A 126 12.61 -5.04 17.46
CA GLN A 126 12.93 -6.32 16.83
C GLN A 126 12.87 -6.20 15.30
N ALA A 127 13.89 -6.71 14.62
CA ALA A 127 13.97 -6.71 13.17
C ALA A 127 13.12 -7.81 12.54
N ALA A 128 11.80 -7.73 12.75
CA ALA A 128 10.82 -8.63 12.18
C ALA A 128 9.70 -7.80 11.53
N VAL A 129 9.37 -8.09 10.28
CA VAL A 129 8.33 -7.40 9.52
C VAL A 129 7.51 -8.41 8.75
N ASP A 130 6.21 -8.38 9.01
CA ASP A 130 5.18 -9.12 8.29
C ASP A 130 4.38 -8.16 7.42
N CYS A 131 4.28 -8.45 6.13
CA CYS A 131 3.51 -7.62 5.21
C CYS A 131 2.82 -8.45 4.14
N ARG A 132 1.83 -7.83 3.49
CA ARG A 132 1.07 -8.43 2.39
C ARG A 132 1.38 -7.66 1.12
N LEU A 133 2.08 -8.30 0.19
CA LEU A 133 2.53 -7.67 -1.05
C LEU A 133 1.56 -8.01 -2.19
N LYS A 134 1.38 -7.04 -3.09
CA LYS A 134 0.70 -7.25 -4.37
C LYS A 134 1.73 -7.70 -5.41
N MET A 135 1.50 -8.87 -5.99
CA MET A 135 2.32 -9.48 -7.03
C MET A 135 1.50 -9.70 -8.29
N GLY A 136 1.94 -9.11 -9.41
CA GLY A 136 1.27 -9.25 -10.70
C GLY A 136 1.50 -10.60 -11.39
N LYS A 137 2.68 -11.22 -11.18
CA LYS A 137 3.10 -12.48 -11.81
C LYS A 137 4.12 -13.21 -10.94
N THR A 138 4.37 -14.48 -11.29
CA THR A 138 5.47 -15.28 -10.75
C THR A 138 6.77 -14.50 -10.81
N SER A 139 7.42 -14.33 -9.67
CA SER A 139 8.58 -13.46 -9.57
C SER A 139 9.39 -13.72 -8.31
N LYS A 140 10.62 -13.23 -8.34
CA LYS A 140 11.54 -13.26 -7.20
C LYS A 140 11.20 -12.14 -6.23
N VAL A 141 10.94 -12.50 -4.98
CA VAL A 141 10.81 -11.58 -3.85
C VAL A 141 12.16 -11.48 -3.17
N ILE A 142 12.62 -10.24 -2.94
CA ILE A 142 13.94 -9.95 -2.40
C ILE A 142 13.76 -9.04 -1.20
N ALA A 143 14.25 -9.48 -0.05
CA ALA A 143 14.31 -8.68 1.16
C ALA A 143 15.72 -8.13 1.33
N VAL A 144 15.83 -6.83 1.57
CA VAL A 144 17.10 -6.15 1.85
C VAL A 144 17.04 -5.50 3.22
N VAL A 145 18.01 -5.83 4.07
CA VAL A 145 18.11 -5.38 5.45
C VAL A 145 19.38 -4.56 5.61
N GLU A 146 19.26 -3.33 6.11
CA GLU A 146 20.41 -2.50 6.49
C GLU A 146 20.73 -2.68 7.97
N SER A 147 21.96 -3.13 8.25
CA SER A 147 22.47 -3.34 9.60
C SER A 147 23.87 -2.72 9.73
N GLY A 148 24.04 -1.81 10.68
CA GLY A 148 25.34 -1.19 10.96
C GLY A 148 26.00 -0.51 9.74
N GLY A 149 25.20 -0.02 8.79
CA GLY A 149 25.67 0.62 7.56
C GLY A 149 25.99 -0.33 6.40
N LYS A 150 25.84 -1.65 6.57
CA LYS A 150 25.94 -2.66 5.51
C LYS A 150 24.56 -3.14 5.08
N LEU A 151 24.44 -3.54 3.81
CA LEU A 151 23.21 -4.10 3.26
C LEU A 151 23.33 -5.60 3.10
N TYR A 152 22.30 -6.30 3.55
CA TYR A 152 22.20 -7.73 3.44
C TYR A 152 20.92 -8.12 2.69
N SER A 153 20.99 -9.10 1.80
CA SER A 153 19.81 -9.59 1.06
C SER A 153 19.51 -11.05 1.30
N ALA A 154 18.21 -11.38 1.25
CA ALA A 154 17.68 -12.72 1.06
C ALA A 154 16.65 -12.70 -0.07
N ALA A 155 16.58 -13.77 -0.87
CA ALA A 155 15.67 -13.87 -1.99
C ALA A 155 14.92 -15.20 -2.00
N LYS A 156 13.65 -15.16 -2.41
CA LYS A 156 12.79 -16.34 -2.55
C LYS A 156 11.89 -16.21 -3.77
N ASP A 157 11.77 -17.27 -4.54
CA ASP A 157 10.92 -17.31 -5.72
C ASP A 157 9.48 -17.70 -5.32
N VAL A 158 8.51 -16.89 -5.75
CA VAL A 158 7.08 -17.10 -5.47
C VAL A 158 6.33 -17.23 -6.79
N LYS A 159 5.62 -18.35 -6.97
CA LYS A 159 4.79 -18.61 -8.14
C LYS A 159 3.39 -18.05 -7.92
N VAL A 160 2.91 -17.20 -8.81
CA VAL A 160 1.55 -16.63 -8.72
C VAL A 160 0.68 -17.30 -9.75
N THR A 161 -0.42 -17.91 -9.33
CA THR A 161 -1.37 -18.56 -10.26
C THR A 161 -2.45 -17.61 -10.74
N LEU A 162 -2.88 -16.67 -9.88
CA LEU A 162 -3.82 -15.60 -10.22
C LEU A 162 -3.18 -14.23 -9.93
N GLY A 163 -2.81 -13.48 -10.98
CA GLY A 163 -2.15 -12.19 -10.86
C GLY A 163 -3.02 -11.14 -10.17
N GLY A 164 -2.46 -10.34 -9.26
CA GLY A 164 -3.20 -9.36 -8.45
C GLY A 164 -2.99 -7.89 -8.81
N CYS A 165 -2.33 -7.59 -9.93
CA CYS A 165 -1.98 -6.23 -10.35
C CYS A 165 -3.03 -5.60 -11.28
N GLY A 166 -4.26 -6.11 -11.28
CA GLY A 166 -5.39 -5.57 -12.05
C GLY A 166 -6.56 -5.29 -11.11
N GLY A 167 -6.86 -4.00 -10.90
CA GLY A 167 -8.22 -3.57 -10.58
C GLY A 167 -8.99 -3.42 -11.87
#